data_AF-A0A9X8VGB3-F1
#
_entry.id   AF-A0A9X8VGB3-F1
#
_cell.length_a   1.000
_cell.length_b   1.000
_cell.length_c   1.000
_cell.angle_alpha   90.00
_cell.angle_beta   90.00
_cell.angle_gamma   90.00
#
_symmetry.space_group_name_H-M   'P 1'
#
loop_
_entity.id
_entity.type
_entity.pdbx_description
1 polymer ?
#
loop_
_entity_poly.entity_id
_entity_poly.type
_entity_poly.pdbx_seq_one_letter_code
_entity_poly.pdbx_strand_id
1 'polypeptide(L)' 'VRAGQPIALVGTSGGQGTPSLYFEIRRQGQAVNPLPWLGR' A
#
# COMPACT_ATOMS: atom_id res chain seq x y z
N VAL A 1 -15.15 -0.41 0.46
CA VAL A 1 -14.11 -1.33 -0.06
C VAL A 1 -14.29 -2.70 0.58
N ARG A 2 -14.01 -3.79 -0.13
CA ARG A 2 -13.99 -5.18 0.39
C ARG A 2 -12.59 -5.76 0.23
N ALA A 3 -12.25 -6.79 1.01
CA ALA A 3 -10.99 -7.52 0.81
C ALA A 3 -10.91 -8.05 -0.64
N GLY A 4 -9.77 -7.81 -1.30
CA GLY A 4 -9.55 -8.18 -2.71
C GLY A 4 -10.21 -7.27 -3.76
N GLN A 5 -10.99 -6.27 -3.37
CA GLN A 5 -11.58 -5.31 -4.31
C GLN A 5 -10.47 -4.41 -4.92
N PRO A 6 -10.38 -4.27 -6.25
CA PRO A 6 -9.52 -3.27 -6.86
C PRO A 6 -9.93 -1.86 -6.42
N ILE A 7 -8.97 -1.07 -5.93
CA ILE A 7 -9.20 0.31 -5.45
C ILE A 7 -8.31 1.35 -6.13
N ALA A 8 -7.26 0.90 -6.84
CA ALA A 8 -6.32 1.75 -7.56
C ALA A 8 -5.57 0.93 -8.61
N LEU A 9 -4.88 1.61 -9.53
CA LEU A 9 -3.89 1.03 -10.44
C LEU A 9 -2.49 1.48 -10.02
N VAL A 10 -1.50 0.61 -10.20
CA VAL A 10 -0.08 0.95 -9.98
C VAL A 10 0.35 2.03 -10.98
N GLY A 11 1.22 2.94 -10.55
CA GLY A 11 1.72 4.03 -11.39
C GLY A 11 3.03 4.64 -10.86
N THR A 12 3.33 5.84 -11.34
CA THR A 12 4.56 6.59 -11.07
C THR A 12 4.31 7.96 -10.43
N SER A 13 3.08 8.22 -9.97
CA SER A 13 2.72 9.48 -9.31
C SER A 13 3.62 9.78 -8.12
N GLY A 14 3.93 11.06 -7.89
CA GLY A 14 4.84 11.48 -6.81
C GLY A 14 6.32 11.51 -7.20
N GLY A 15 6.64 11.46 -8.51
CA GLY A 15 8.01 11.60 -9.01
C GLY A 15 8.82 10.30 -9.04
N GLN A 16 8.15 9.14 -8.99
CA GLN A 16 8.83 7.84 -9.09
C GLN A 16 9.26 7.56 -10.54
N GLY A 17 10.52 7.17 -10.73
CA GLY A 17 11.06 6.87 -12.07
C GLY A 17 10.56 5.57 -12.69
N THR A 18 9.93 4.69 -11.90
CA THR A 18 9.38 3.40 -12.36
C THR A 18 8.06 3.07 -11.64
N PRO A 19 7.14 2.32 -12.29
CA PRO A 19 5.86 1.95 -11.69
C PRO A 19 6.05 1.17 -10.38
N SER A 20 5.41 1.63 -9.31
CA SER A 20 5.57 1.04 -7.98
C SER A 20 4.35 1.27 -7.09
N LEU A 21 4.20 0.43 -6.07
CA LEU A 21 3.14 0.55 -5.06
C LEU A 21 3.75 0.98 -3.72
N TYR A 22 3.40 2.17 -3.26
CA TYR A 22 3.59 2.55 -1.86
C TYR A 22 2.41 2.03 -1.04
N PHE A 23 2.69 1.28 0.03
CA PHE A 23 1.68 0.70 0.91
C PHE A 23 2.09 0.86 2.37
N GLU A 24 1.20 1.42 3.19
CA GLU A 24 1.42 1.59 4.63
C GLU A 24 0.23 1.07 5.45
N ILE A 25 0.54 0.52 6.61
CA ILE A 25 -0.43 0.24 7.66
C ILE A 25 -0.15 1.19 8.82
N ARG A 26 -1.20 1.80 9.38
CA ARG A 26 -1.11 2.65 10.57
C ARG A 26 -1.89 2.07 11.73
N ARG A 27 -1.32 2.13 12.92
CA ARG A 27 -1.99 1.83 14.18
C ARG A 27 -1.77 3.01 15.12
N GLN A 28 -2.87 3.57 15.65
CA GLN A 28 -2.80 4.76 16.50
C GLN A 28 -2.05 5.94 15.85
N GLY A 29 -2.25 6.13 14.54
CA GLY A 29 -1.64 7.22 13.77
C GLY A 29 -0.18 7.00 13.35
N GLN A 30 0.52 6.01 13.93
CA GLN A 30 1.90 5.70 13.62
C GLN A 30 2.00 4.65 12.51
N ALA A 31 2.95 4.85 11.58
CA ALA A 31 3.28 3.86 10.57
C ALA A 31 3.95 2.65 11.24
N VAL A 32 3.50 1.45 10.91
CA VAL A 32 4.05 0.18 11.43
C VAL A 32 4.52 -0.68 10.27
N ASN A 33 5.46 -1.60 10.53
CA ASN A 33 5.93 -2.55 9.52
C ASN A 33 4.75 -3.36 8.95
N PRO A 34 4.38 -3.27 7.67
CA PRO A 34 3.21 -3.95 7.15
C PRO A 34 3.42 -5.46 6.93
N LEU A 35 4.66 -5.94 6.85
CA LEU A 35 4.99 -7.33 6.50
C LEU A 35 4.27 -8.40 7.33
N PRO A 36 4.06 -8.24 8.66
CA PRO A 36 3.32 -9.23 9.46
C PRO A 36 1.86 -9.45 9.06
N TRP A 37 1.25 -8.51 8.32
CA TRP A 37 -0.14 -8.61 7.84
C TRP A 37 -0.25 -9.06 6.39
N LEU A 38 0.86 -9.07 5.65
CA LEU A 38 0.88 -9.53 4.27
C LEU A 38 0.92 -11.06 4.26
N GLY A 39 -0.28 -11.65 4.24
CA GLY A 39 -0.52 -13.07 4.05
C GLY A 39 -1.07 -13.36 2.65
N ARG A 40 -1.40 -14.63 2.43
CA ARG A 40 -2.10 -15.07 1.23
C ARG A 40 -3.62 -14.95 1.40
#